data_AF-A0A535NF82-F1
#
_entry.id   AF-A0A535NF82-F1
#
_cell.length_a   1.000
_cell.length_b   1.000
_cell.length_c   1.000
_cell.angle_alpha   90.00
_cell.angle_beta   90.00
_cell.angle_gamma   90.00
#
_symmetry.space_group_name_H-M   'P 1'
#
loop_
_entity.id
_entity.type
_entity.pdbx_description
1 polymer ?
#
loop_
_entity_poly.entity_id
_entity_poly.type
_entity_poly.pdbx_seq_one_letter_code
_entity_poly.pdbx_strand_id
1 'polypeptide(L)'
;WMPVDQYIGGIEHAILHLLYSRFFMKALYDAKMVSVDEPFAALFSQGMIQRNGAVMSKSKGNGVTPDQLVERYGADTARVYELFIGPPELDAEWNDRGV
;
A
#
# COMPACT_ATOMS: atom_id res chain seq x y z
N TRP A 1 5.33 -19.57 7.97
CA TRP A 1 5.03 -18.12 8.03
C TRP A 1 5.87 -17.33 7.04
N MET A 2 7.18 -17.59 6.94
CA MET A 2 8.00 -17.03 5.85
C MET A 2 8.11 -18.02 4.67
N PRO A 3 8.28 -17.54 3.42
CA PRO A 3 8.29 -16.12 3.04
C PRO A 3 6.89 -15.51 3.15
N VAL A 4 6.78 -14.18 3.11
CA VAL A 4 5.46 -13.53 2.98
C VAL A 4 4.91 -13.89 1.60
N ASP A 5 3.76 -14.56 1.56
CA ASP A 5 3.16 -15.01 0.30
C ASP A 5 2.81 -13.83 -0.62
N GLN A 6 2.21 -12.77 -0.06
CA GLN A 6 1.84 -11.55 -0.77
C GLN A 6 2.21 -10.32 0.06
N TYR A 7 3.09 -9.48 -0.48
CA TYR A 7 3.40 -8.16 0.07
C TYR A 7 2.73 -7.08 -0.79
N ILE A 8 2.05 -6.12 -0.15
CA ILE A 8 1.37 -5.00 -0.82
C ILE A 8 1.98 -3.69 -0.31
N GLY A 9 2.47 -2.85 -1.20
CA GLY A 9 3.09 -1.57 -0.83
C GLY A 9 3.43 -0.69 -2.03
N GLY A 10 3.46 0.63 -1.80
CA GLY A 10 3.66 1.61 -2.87
C GLY A 10 5.01 1.49 -3.55
N ILE A 11 5.06 1.86 -4.84
CA ILE A 11 6.26 1.76 -5.68
C ILE A 11 7.41 2.64 -5.17
N GLU A 12 7.13 3.66 -4.37
CA GLU A 12 8.12 4.52 -3.72
C GLU A 12 9.11 3.74 -2.83
N HIS A 13 8.74 2.53 -2.41
CA HIS A 13 9.59 1.66 -1.59
C HIS A 13 10.47 0.70 -2.41
N ALA A 14 10.41 0.75 -3.75
CA ALA A 14 11.04 -0.23 -4.64
C ALA A 14 12.56 -0.39 -4.47
N ILE A 15 13.27 0.71 -4.23
CA ILE A 15 14.75 0.69 -4.11
C ILE A 15 15.20 0.68 -2.65
N LEU A 16 14.56 1.44 -1.75
CA LEU A 16 15.01 1.53 -0.37
C LEU A 16 14.57 0.30 0.42
N HIS A 17 13.34 0.34 0.92
CA HIS A 17 12.83 -0.69 1.82
C HIS A 17 12.91 -2.09 1.21
N LEU A 18 12.53 -2.27 -0.07
CA LEU A 18 12.56 -3.61 -0.68
C LEU A 18 13.99 -4.14 -0.84
N LEU A 19 14.97 -3.30 -1.19
CA LEU A 19 16.36 -3.73 -1.24
C LEU A 19 16.92 -4.05 0.15
N TYR A 20 16.64 -3.20 1.15
CA TYR A 20 17.08 -3.43 2.52
C TYR A 20 16.46 -4.69 3.11
N SER A 21 15.17 -4.94 2.86
CA SER A 21 14.49 -6.17 3.28
C SER A 21 15.17 -7.41 2.73
N ARG A 22 15.55 -7.39 1.44
CA ARG A 22 16.29 -8.50 0.82
C ARG A 22 17.68 -8.65 1.41
N PHE A 23 18.41 -7.54 1.60
CA PHE A 23 19.73 -7.56 2.20
C PHE A 23 19.72 -8.20 3.60
N PHE A 24 18.81 -7.75 4.48
CA PHE A 24 18.69 -8.31 5.82
C PHE A 24 18.23 -9.78 5.80
N MET A 25 17.30 -10.15 4.91
CA MET A 25 16.87 -11.54 4.79
C MET A 25 18.04 -12.47 4.45
N LYS A 26 18.88 -12.05 3.50
CA LYS A 26 20.07 -12.82 3.11
C LYS A 26 21.10 -12.90 4.23
N ALA A 27 21.37 -11.79 4.93
CA ALA A 27 22.27 -11.81 6.09
C ALA A 27 21.79 -12.76 7.20
N LEU A 28 20.48 -12.78 7.49
CA LEU A 28 19.89 -13.68 8.48
C LEU A 28 19.88 -15.15 8.02
N TYR A 29 19.68 -15.38 6.72
CA TYR A 29 19.75 -16.70 6.12
C TYR A 29 21.17 -17.29 6.22
N ASP A 30 22.19 -16.47 5.92
CA ASP A 30 23.60 -16.86 6.04
C ASP A 30 23.96 -17.16 7.50
N ALA A 31 23.44 -16.38 8.44
CA ALA A 31 23.56 -16.60 9.88
C ALA A 31 22.73 -17.79 10.42
N LYS A 32 22.02 -18.53 9.56
CA LYS A 32 21.16 -19.68 9.91
C LYS A 32 20.05 -19.35 10.91
N MET A 33 19.62 -18.08 10.94
CA MET A 33 18.54 -17.62 11.80
C MET A 33 17.16 -17.80 11.15
N VAL A 34 17.11 -17.91 9.82
CA VAL A 34 15.90 -18.15 9.03
C VAL A 34 16.17 -19.18 7.94
N SER A 35 15.11 -19.83 7.45
CA SER A 35 15.19 -20.91 6.45
C SER A 35 14.94 -20.45 5.01
N VAL A 36 14.67 -19.16 4.77
CA VAL A 36 14.39 -18.59 3.44
C VAL A 36 15.33 -17.43 3.13
N ASP A 37 15.67 -17.24 1.86
CA ASP A 37 16.68 -16.26 1.40
C ASP A 37 16.07 -15.05 0.67
N GLU A 38 14.76 -15.03 0.46
CA GLU A 38 13.97 -13.89 -0.02
C GLU A 38 12.76 -13.64 0.90
N PRO A 39 12.44 -12.37 1.22
CA PRO A 39 11.41 -12.05 2.21
C PRO A 39 9.98 -12.15 1.67
N PHE A 40 9.77 -11.95 0.37
CA PHE A 40 8.45 -11.82 -0.26
C PHE A 40 8.37 -12.73 -1.49
N ALA A 41 7.37 -13.61 -1.55
CA ALA A 41 7.13 -14.49 -2.70
C ALA A 41 6.44 -13.76 -3.85
N ALA A 42 5.48 -12.87 -3.53
CA ALA A 42 4.85 -11.96 -4.46
C ALA A 42 4.83 -10.53 -3.91
N LEU A 43 4.95 -9.57 -4.83
CA LEU A 43 4.87 -8.13 -4.57
C LEU A 43 3.77 -7.55 -5.46
N PHE A 44 2.87 -6.78 -4.87
CA PHE A 44 1.87 -5.99 -5.58
C PHE A 44 2.02 -4.53 -5.17
N SER A 45 2.23 -3.65 -6.15
CA SER A 45 2.37 -2.22 -5.89
C SER A 45 1.07 -1.50 -6.20
N GLN A 46 0.38 -1.03 -5.15
CA GLN A 46 -0.82 -0.25 -5.34
C GLN A 46 -0.51 1.13 -5.94
N GLY A 47 -1.44 1.66 -6.73
CA GLY A 47 -1.40 3.02 -7.24
C GLY A 47 -1.68 4.06 -6.15
N MET A 48 -1.46 5.33 -6.49
CA MET A 48 -1.65 6.45 -5.59
C MET A 48 -3.06 7.04 -5.72
N ILE A 49 -3.67 7.38 -4.59
CA ILE A 49 -4.93 8.13 -4.58
C ILE A 49 -4.63 9.63 -4.75
N GLN A 50 -5.25 10.21 -5.77
CA GLN A 50 -5.16 11.62 -6.10
C GLN A 50 -6.42 12.37 -5.68
N ARG A 51 -6.29 13.67 -5.42
CA ARG A 51 -7.42 14.58 -5.23
C ARG A 51 -7.05 15.97 -5.70
N ASN A 52 -7.92 16.58 -6.49
CA ASN A 52 -7.70 17.87 -7.14
C ASN A 52 -6.47 17.82 -8.06
N GLY A 53 -6.29 16.71 -8.78
CA GLY A 53 -5.20 16.54 -9.76
C GLY A 53 -3.80 16.36 -9.14
N ALA A 54 -3.73 15.97 -7.87
CA ALA A 54 -2.49 15.74 -7.17
C ALA A 54 -2.60 14.60 -6.16
N VAL A 55 -1.55 13.78 -6.05
CA VAL A 55 -1.44 12.74 -5.00
C VAL A 55 -1.77 13.34 -3.63
N MET A 56 -2.66 12.66 -2.88
CA MET A 56 -3.07 13.09 -1.55
C MET A 56 -1.87 13.20 -0.60
N SER A 57 -1.73 14.35 0.06
CA SER A 57 -0.69 14.56 1.06
C SER A 57 -1.09 15.63 2.08
N LYS A 58 -0.49 15.57 3.28
CA LYS A 58 -0.66 16.62 4.30
C LYS A 58 -0.16 17.98 3.80
N SER A 59 0.96 18.01 3.09
CA SER A 59 1.56 19.25 2.57
C SER A 59 0.68 19.98 1.55
N LYS A 60 -0.20 19.25 0.86
CA LYS A 60 -1.14 19.81 -0.12
C LYS A 60 -2.53 20.09 0.47
N GLY A 61 -2.80 19.68 1.70
CA GLY A 61 -4.10 19.88 2.36
C GLY A 61 -5.27 19.21 1.65
N ASN A 62 -5.02 18.23 0.77
CA ASN A 62 -6.04 17.55 -0.04
C ASN A 62 -6.40 16.14 0.48
N GLY A 63 -5.83 15.72 1.61
CA GLY A 63 -6.10 14.40 2.20
C GLY A 63 -7.55 14.26 2.66
N VAL A 64 -8.09 13.05 2.53
CA VAL A 64 -9.34 12.62 3.14
C VAL A 64 -8.99 11.65 4.27
N THR A 65 -9.51 11.87 5.47
CA THR A 65 -9.24 10.98 6.60
C THR A 65 -10.27 9.84 6.65
N PRO A 66 -9.83 8.59 6.90
CA PRO A 66 -10.75 7.47 7.04
C PRO A 66 -11.80 7.67 8.13
N ASP A 67 -11.45 8.32 9.25
CA ASP A 67 -12.36 8.55 10.38
C ASP A 67 -13.64 9.27 9.96
N GLN A 68 -13.52 10.29 9.10
CA GLN A 68 -14.68 11.06 8.62
C GLN A 68 -15.61 10.23 7.74
N LEU A 69 -15.05 9.32 6.93
CA LEU A 69 -15.81 8.41 6.08
C LEU A 69 -16.52 7.35 6.91
N VAL A 70 -15.82 6.77 7.88
CA VAL A 70 -16.35 5.74 8.77
C VAL A 70 -17.46 6.31 9.64
N GLU A 71 -17.28 7.50 10.21
CA GLU A 71 -18.31 8.16 11.03
C GLU A 71 -19.58 8.48 10.23
N ARG A 72 -19.42 8.90 8.97
CA ARG A 72 -20.55 9.32 8.12
C ARG A 72 -21.27 8.17 7.42
N TYR A 73 -20.53 7.16 6.96
CA TYR A 73 -21.03 6.13 6.05
C TYR A 73 -20.72 4.69 6.49
N GLY A 74 -19.94 4.50 7.56
CA GLY A 74 -19.49 3.19 8.02
C GLY A 74 -18.24 2.67 7.30
N ALA A 75 -17.58 1.70 7.94
CA ALA A 75 -16.35 1.11 7.43
C ALA A 75 -16.53 0.35 6.11
N ASP A 76 -17.68 -0.32 5.94
CA ASP A 76 -17.94 -1.12 4.74
C ASP A 76 -18.07 -0.22 3.50
N THR A 77 -18.78 0.90 3.59
CA THR A 77 -18.90 1.87 2.50
C THR A 77 -17.52 2.40 2.08
N ALA A 78 -16.68 2.77 3.05
CA ALA A 78 -15.32 3.26 2.78
C ALA A 78 -14.48 2.21 2.04
N ARG A 79 -14.51 0.95 2.49
CA ARG A 79 -13.74 -0.15 1.89
C ARG A 79 -14.25 -0.51 0.50
N VAL A 80 -15.57 -0.60 0.31
CA VAL A 80 -16.16 -0.94 -0.98
C VAL A 80 -15.83 0.14 -1.99
N TYR A 81 -15.93 1.41 -1.61
CA TYR A 81 -15.54 2.51 -2.48
C TYR A 81 -14.05 2.45 -2.87
N GLU A 82 -13.15 2.27 -1.90
CA GLU A 82 -11.70 2.18 -2.17
C GLU A 82 -11.35 0.99 -3.10
N LEU A 83 -12.04 -0.14 -2.96
CA LEU A 83 -11.85 -1.32 -3.82
C LEU A 83 -12.52 -1.20 -5.20
N PHE A 84 -13.39 -0.21 -5.41
CA PHE A 84 -14.17 -0.04 -6.65
C PHE A 84 -13.81 1.23 -7.43
N ILE A 85 -13.00 2.11 -6.86
CA ILE A 85 -12.59 3.38 -7.48
C ILE A 85 -11.76 3.18 -8.77
N GLY A 86 -11.09 2.02 -8.89
CA GLY A 86 -10.31 1.63 -10.06
C GLY A 86 -9.48 0.37 -9.81
N PRO A 87 -8.75 -0.12 -10.83
CA PRO A 87 -7.77 -1.20 -10.64
C PRO A 87 -6.72 -0.82 -9.59
N PRO A 88 -6.40 -1.70 -8.63
CA PRO A 88 -5.59 -1.35 -7.46
C PRO A 88 -4.13 -0.97 -7.80
N GLU A 89 -3.59 -1.41 -8.94
CA GLU A 89 -2.25 -1.08 -9.41
C GLU A 89 -2.14 0.29 -10.11
N LEU A 90 -3.26 0.92 -10.43
CA LEU A 90 -3.31 2.21 -11.12
C LEU A 90 -3.65 3.34 -10.15
N ASP A 91 -3.14 4.53 -10.45
CA ASP A 91 -3.57 5.74 -9.77
C ASP A 91 -5.07 5.99 -9.98
N ALA A 92 -5.74 6.51 -8.95
CA ALA A 92 -7.16 6.81 -8.99
C ALA A 92 -7.46 8.19 -8.38
N GLU A 93 -8.39 8.93 -8.99
CA GLU A 93 -8.85 10.23 -8.47
C GLU A 93 -10.01 10.03 -7.50
N TRP A 94 -9.88 10.60 -6.31
CA TRP A 94 -10.92 10.58 -5.29
C TRP A 94 -12.12 11.45 -5.66
N ASN A 95 -13.30 10.85 -5.61
CA ASN A 95 -14.57 11.51 -5.84
C ASN A 95 -15.54 11.31 -4.65
N ASP A 96 -15.80 12.39 -3.92
CA ASP A 96 -16.72 12.40 -2.77
C ASP A 96 -18.17 11.99 -3.13
N ARG A 97 -18.56 12.04 -4.42
CA ARG A 97 -19.87 11.58 -4.91
C ARG A 97 -19.92 10.07 -5.19
N GLY A 98 -18.76 9.41 -5.27
CA GLY A 98 -18.66 7.98 -5.48
C GLY A 98 -18.75 7.17 -4.18
N VAL A 99 -18.56 7.84 -3.04
CA VAL A 99 -18.76 7.32 -1.68
C VAL A 99 -20.26 7.27 -1.36
#